data_AF-A0A6P0R3F5-F1
#
_entry.id   AF-A0A6P0R3F5-F1
#
_cell.length_a   1.000
_cell.length_b   1.000
_cell.length_c   1.000
_cell.angle_alpha   90.00
_cell.angle_beta   90.00
_cell.angle_gamma   90.00
#
_symmetry.space_group_name_H-M   'P 1'
#
loop_
_entity.id
_entity.type
_entity.pdbx_description
1 polymer ?
#
loop_
_entity_poly.entity_id
_entity_poly.type
_entity_poly.pdbx_seq_one_letter_code
_entity_poly.pdbx_strand_id
1 'polypeptide(L)'
;MSKKQWLKYFKITLITAVVWAGIEFLWTSLPSTAHPSTHLLEHQLKKITNQDNSEYPIKIVQRRVRPTEVWPFVYEKIPDLPLENNYISQETGEVNTEDTLVSRLIRYHFYVKGRAPNYRFDWKLTLADYLGANDYLQSSVYPGNDSLTENPMNGDRQAIQNLTRSQRNALVNRLVDIFGGDPNPPSIPEVQQRDNSGRSVPRAPAIIQQGGADLLKP
;
A
#
# COMPACT_ATOMS: atom_id res chain seq x y z
N MET A 1 -35.43 -6.04 35.80
CA MET A 1 -34.80 -5.25 34.72
C MET A 1 -33.61 -4.51 35.32
N SER A 2 -32.37 -4.89 34.97
CA SER A 2 -31.19 -4.75 35.83
C SER A 2 -30.30 -3.53 35.52
N LYS A 3 -29.90 -2.85 36.59
CA LYS A 3 -29.24 -1.54 36.71
C LYS A 3 -27.74 -1.52 36.33
N LYS A 4 -27.36 -1.94 35.11
CA LYS A 4 -25.92 -1.91 34.73
C LYS A 4 -25.65 -1.57 33.28
N GLN A 5 -26.16 -0.43 32.81
CA GLN A 5 -25.47 0.34 31.78
C GLN A 5 -25.67 1.83 32.03
N TRP A 6 -24.57 2.58 31.86
CA TRP A 6 -24.52 4.04 31.74
C TRP A 6 -24.31 4.88 33.01
N LEU A 7 -23.08 4.81 33.51
CA LEU A 7 -22.29 5.96 34.00
C LEU A 7 -20.83 5.53 33.75
N LYS A 8 -20.23 5.68 32.55
CA LYS A 8 -19.85 6.93 31.89
C LYS A 8 -19.22 7.93 32.85
N TYR A 9 -17.91 8.11 32.62
CA TYR A 9 -17.16 9.35 32.77
C TYR A 9 -17.21 9.97 34.16
N PHE A 10 -16.19 9.73 34.99
CA PHE A 10 -15.56 10.76 35.81
C PHE A 10 -14.34 10.19 36.55
N LYS A 11 -13.22 10.93 36.54
CA LYS A 11 -11.96 10.74 37.31
C LYS A 11 -10.97 9.75 36.65
N ILE A 12 -9.69 10.05 36.39
CA ILE A 12 -8.74 10.93 37.08
C ILE A 12 -7.77 11.58 36.07
N THR A 13 -7.56 12.88 36.29
CA THR A 13 -6.59 13.78 35.67
C THR A 13 -5.24 13.71 36.40
N LEU A 14 -4.16 13.99 35.66
CA LEU A 14 -2.90 14.67 36.06
C LEU A 14 -1.62 13.82 36.28
N ILE A 15 -0.48 14.48 35.97
CA ILE A 15 0.96 14.15 36.14
C ILE A 15 1.56 13.61 34.82
N THR A 16 2.44 14.28 34.06
CA THR A 16 3.40 15.38 34.30
C THR A 16 3.70 16.16 33.00
N ALA A 17 3.66 17.48 33.08
CA ALA A 17 4.36 18.39 32.16
C ALA A 17 5.71 18.77 32.78
N VAL A 18 6.80 18.61 32.02
CA VAL A 18 8.13 19.20 32.26
C VAL A 18 8.67 19.56 30.87
N VAL A 19 8.47 20.81 30.42
CA VAL A 19 9.49 21.88 30.36
C VAL A 19 10.75 21.44 29.60
N TRP A 20 10.81 21.82 28.31
CA TRP A 20 12.08 22.25 27.72
C TRP A 20 11.83 23.46 26.82
N ALA A 21 12.20 24.61 27.38
CA ALA A 21 12.33 25.90 26.71
C ALA A 21 13.82 26.26 26.68
N GLY A 22 14.29 26.82 25.57
CA GLY A 22 15.70 27.17 25.30
C GLY A 22 16.36 26.05 24.50
N ILE A 23 16.74 26.24 23.24
CA ILE A 23 17.79 27.17 22.81
C ILE A 23 17.44 27.72 21.42
N GLU A 24 17.01 28.99 21.39
CA GLU A 24 17.16 29.88 20.23
C GLU A 24 18.40 30.72 20.56
N PHE A 25 19.53 30.45 19.91
CA PHE A 25 20.73 31.28 20.02
C PHE A 25 21.01 31.94 18.68
N LEU A 26 20.94 33.27 18.70
CA LEU A 26 21.19 34.20 17.62
C LEU A 26 22.50 33.93 16.89
N TRP A 27 22.48 34.03 15.56
CA TRP A 27 23.55 34.67 14.80
C TRP A 27 22.94 35.56 13.71
N THR A 28 22.97 36.87 13.93
CA THR A 28 22.78 37.87 12.87
C THR A 28 24.15 38.32 12.34
N SER A 29 24.31 38.15 11.03
CA SER A 29 24.98 39.01 10.04
C SER A 29 26.47 39.35 10.14
N LEU A 30 27.21 39.08 9.04
CA LEU A 30 28.10 39.99 8.28
C LEU A 30 28.63 39.27 7.00
N PRO A 31 29.23 39.95 5.99
CA PRO A 31 28.64 40.03 4.64
C PRO A 31 29.38 39.29 3.51
N SER A 32 28.66 39.25 2.38
CA SER A 32 29.06 39.03 0.97
C SER A 32 30.52 39.33 0.61
N THR A 33 31.20 38.36 -0.02
CA THR A 33 31.57 38.35 -1.47
C THR A 33 32.58 37.23 -1.73
N ALA A 34 32.16 36.17 -2.45
CA ALA A 34 33.08 35.28 -3.15
C ALA A 34 32.32 34.60 -4.29
N HIS A 35 32.68 34.95 -5.52
CA HIS A 35 32.22 34.26 -6.73
C HIS A 35 32.80 32.83 -6.74
N PRO A 36 31.99 31.77 -6.88
CA PRO A 36 32.55 30.43 -7.06
C PRO A 36 33.07 30.29 -8.49
N SER A 37 34.37 30.00 -8.59
CA SER A 37 35.07 29.65 -9.82
C SER A 37 34.45 28.40 -10.44
N THR A 38 34.02 28.49 -11.69
CA THR A 38 33.32 27.46 -12.49
C THR A 38 34.19 26.27 -12.91
N HIS A 39 35.37 26.06 -12.32
CA HIS A 39 36.32 25.06 -12.80
C HIS A 39 36.23 23.69 -12.12
N LEU A 40 35.37 23.54 -11.09
CA LEU A 40 35.17 22.29 -10.35
C LEU A 40 33.99 21.45 -10.86
N LEU A 41 33.11 22.03 -11.69
CA LEU A 41 31.98 21.32 -12.29
C LEU A 41 32.36 20.52 -13.55
N GLU A 42 33.34 20.98 -14.32
CA GLU A 42 33.82 20.30 -15.54
C GLU A 42 34.50 18.96 -15.24
N HIS A 43 35.30 18.87 -14.17
CA HIS A 43 35.99 17.62 -13.81
C HIS A 43 35.04 16.57 -13.20
N GLN A 44 33.89 16.99 -12.65
CA GLN A 44 32.86 16.08 -12.17
C GLN A 44 31.92 15.62 -13.30
N LEU A 45 31.63 16.49 -14.28
CA LEU A 45 30.83 16.15 -15.45
C LEU A 45 31.55 15.19 -16.40
N LYS A 46 32.87 15.31 -16.56
CA LYS A 46 33.64 14.41 -17.43
C LYS A 46 33.84 13.00 -16.85
N LYS A 47 33.60 12.82 -15.55
CA LYS A 47 33.59 11.50 -14.89
C LYS A 47 32.24 10.78 -15.05
N ILE A 48 31.16 11.53 -15.34
CA ILE A 48 29.82 10.97 -15.52
C ILE A 48 29.62 10.47 -16.97
N THR A 49 30.42 10.93 -17.94
CA THR A 49 30.26 10.56 -19.37
C THR A 49 31.09 9.37 -19.85
N ASN A 50 31.83 8.69 -18.95
CA ASN A 50 32.54 7.44 -19.27
C ASN A 50 32.30 6.38 -18.20
N GLN A 51 31.04 6.19 -17.81
CA GLN A 51 30.62 4.98 -17.10
C GLN A 51 29.79 4.16 -18.09
N ASP A 52 30.41 3.07 -18.54
CA ASP A 52 29.82 1.97 -19.28
C ASP A 52 28.38 1.66 -18.79
N ASN A 53 27.39 1.97 -19.64
CA ASN A 53 25.97 1.73 -19.38
C ASN A 53 25.60 0.24 -19.58
N SER A 54 26.40 -0.68 -19.04
CA SER A 54 26.13 -2.12 -19.11
C SER A 54 26.04 -2.82 -17.75
N GLU A 55 26.01 -2.08 -16.63
CA GLU A 55 25.96 -2.72 -15.30
C GLU A 55 25.06 -2.03 -14.28
N TYR A 56 23.86 -1.61 -14.70
CA TYR A 56 22.71 -1.61 -13.79
C TYR A 56 21.47 -1.97 -14.61
N PRO A 57 21.09 -3.26 -14.71
CA PRO A 57 19.67 -3.49 -14.87
C PRO A 57 19.04 -2.80 -13.67
N ILE A 58 18.20 -1.78 -13.87
CA ILE A 58 17.10 -1.57 -12.94
C ILE A 58 16.34 -2.87 -13.02
N LYS A 59 16.73 -3.84 -12.19
CA LYS A 59 15.92 -4.98 -11.87
C LYS A 59 14.76 -4.37 -11.10
N ILE A 60 13.76 -3.91 -11.85
CA ILE A 60 12.40 -3.85 -11.34
C ILE A 60 12.04 -5.32 -11.13
N VAL A 61 12.55 -5.91 -10.04
CA VAL A 61 11.92 -7.08 -9.48
C VAL A 61 10.62 -6.52 -8.93
N GLN A 62 9.62 -6.36 -9.79
CA GLN A 62 8.24 -6.41 -9.34
C GLN A 62 8.12 -7.78 -8.70
N ARG A 63 8.46 -7.87 -7.41
CA ARG A 63 8.15 -9.04 -6.62
C ARG A 63 6.65 -9.18 -6.80
N ARG A 64 6.22 -10.27 -7.44
CA ARG A 64 4.80 -10.55 -7.68
C ARG A 64 4.19 -10.95 -6.34
N VAL A 65 4.07 -9.98 -5.46
CA VAL A 65 3.37 -10.09 -4.20
C VAL A 65 1.92 -10.35 -4.54
N ARG A 66 1.40 -11.50 -4.16
CA ARG A 66 0.01 -11.86 -4.38
C ARG A 66 -0.86 -11.01 -3.46
N PRO A 67 -1.72 -10.11 -3.97
CA PRO A 67 -2.46 -9.17 -3.13
C PRO A 67 -3.28 -9.85 -2.02
N THR A 68 -3.74 -11.07 -2.28
CA THR A 68 -4.52 -11.90 -1.34
C THR A 68 -3.73 -12.41 -0.14
N GLU A 69 -2.39 -12.49 -0.21
CA GLU A 69 -1.55 -13.14 0.81
C GLU A 69 -0.79 -12.14 1.69
N VAL A 70 -1.01 -10.83 1.48
CA VAL A 70 -0.17 -9.75 2.06
C VAL A 70 -0.67 -9.24 3.39
N TRP A 71 -1.96 -9.41 3.67
CA TRP A 71 -2.62 -8.85 4.83
C TRP A 71 -1.90 -9.15 6.17
N PRO A 72 -1.25 -10.32 6.42
CA PRO A 72 -0.57 -10.56 7.69
C PRO A 72 0.55 -9.55 7.97
N PHE A 73 1.29 -9.14 6.93
CA PHE A 73 2.38 -8.17 7.06
C PHE A 73 1.92 -6.76 7.41
N VAL A 74 0.63 -6.46 7.20
CA VAL A 74 0.02 -5.20 7.64
C VAL A 74 -0.26 -5.28 9.14
N TYR A 75 -0.93 -6.35 9.58
CA TYR A 75 -1.27 -6.53 11.00
C TYR A 75 -0.05 -6.72 11.90
N GLU A 76 1.06 -7.28 11.39
CA GLU A 76 2.32 -7.35 12.14
C GLU A 76 2.84 -5.96 12.56
N LYS A 77 2.64 -4.94 11.71
CA LYS A 77 3.10 -3.57 11.98
C LYS A 77 2.01 -2.68 12.58
N ILE A 78 0.75 -3.08 12.48
CA ILE A 78 -0.41 -2.34 12.98
C ILE A 78 -1.33 -3.32 13.73
N PRO A 79 -0.89 -3.85 14.89
CA PRO A 79 -1.62 -4.91 15.59
C PRO A 79 -2.97 -4.47 16.14
N ASP A 80 -3.16 -3.17 16.40
CA ASP A 80 -4.42 -2.61 16.90
C ASP A 80 -5.48 -2.39 15.80
N LEU A 81 -5.18 -2.75 14.55
CA LEU A 81 -6.14 -2.63 13.45
C LEU A 81 -7.21 -3.73 13.59
N PRO A 82 -8.52 -3.42 13.41
CA PRO A 82 -9.56 -4.43 13.48
C PRO A 82 -9.39 -5.49 12.37
N LEU A 83 -9.58 -6.76 12.74
CA LEU A 83 -9.45 -7.89 11.83
C LEU A 83 -10.70 -8.08 10.96
N GLU A 84 -11.90 -7.86 11.50
CA GLU A 84 -13.19 -8.12 10.82
C GLU A 84 -13.24 -9.48 10.10
N ASN A 85 -12.82 -10.57 10.76
CA ASN A 85 -12.67 -11.89 10.14
C ASN A 85 -13.57 -12.98 10.75
N ASN A 86 -14.73 -12.58 11.29
CA ASN A 86 -15.71 -13.49 11.87
C ASN A 86 -16.77 -13.97 10.86
N TYR A 87 -16.55 -13.74 9.57
CA TYR A 87 -17.50 -14.08 8.51
C TYR A 87 -17.41 -15.56 8.14
N ILE A 88 -18.57 -16.17 7.87
CA ILE A 88 -18.67 -17.58 7.51
C ILE A 88 -18.53 -17.72 5.99
N SER A 89 -17.68 -18.65 5.55
CA SER A 89 -17.54 -19.02 4.14
C SER A 89 -18.77 -19.75 3.64
N GLN A 90 -19.28 -19.37 2.46
CA GLN A 90 -20.36 -20.13 1.80
C GLN A 90 -19.91 -21.53 1.37
N GLU A 91 -18.63 -21.70 1.06
CA GLU A 91 -18.08 -22.97 0.57
C GLU A 91 -17.92 -24.00 1.70
N THR A 92 -17.32 -23.59 2.82
CA THR A 92 -16.96 -24.51 3.92
C THR A 92 -17.98 -24.50 5.06
N GLY A 93 -18.79 -23.45 5.19
CA GLY A 93 -19.65 -23.26 6.36
C GLY A 93 -18.89 -22.90 7.64
N GLU A 94 -17.59 -22.66 7.55
CA GLU A 94 -16.72 -22.29 8.67
C GLU A 94 -16.30 -20.83 8.61
N VAL A 95 -15.84 -20.28 9.73
CA VAL A 95 -15.30 -18.91 9.79
C VAL A 95 -14.05 -18.80 8.92
N ASN A 96 -14.05 -17.86 7.97
CA ASN A 96 -12.91 -17.59 7.11
C ASN A 96 -11.94 -16.62 7.79
N THR A 97 -10.99 -17.18 8.55
CA THR A 97 -10.02 -16.39 9.33
C THR A 97 -9.05 -15.55 8.49
N GLU A 98 -8.85 -15.90 7.22
CA GLU A 98 -8.00 -15.16 6.28
C GLU A 98 -8.74 -14.00 5.59
N ASP A 99 -10.08 -14.04 5.59
CA ASP A 99 -10.92 -12.95 5.08
C ASP A 99 -11.01 -11.82 6.12
N THR A 100 -9.92 -11.06 6.22
CA THR A 100 -9.78 -9.89 7.10
C THR A 100 -10.20 -8.60 6.41
N LEU A 101 -10.45 -7.54 7.18
CA LEU A 101 -10.65 -6.16 6.71
C LEU A 101 -9.59 -5.75 5.70
N VAL A 102 -8.31 -5.94 6.04
CA VAL A 102 -7.20 -5.56 5.14
C VAL A 102 -7.20 -6.41 3.88
N SER A 103 -7.47 -7.72 3.97
CA SER A 103 -7.51 -8.58 2.79
C SER A 103 -8.60 -8.13 1.80
N ARG A 104 -9.77 -7.74 2.30
CA ARG A 104 -10.88 -7.21 1.49
C ARG A 104 -10.58 -5.82 0.96
N LEU A 105 -9.99 -4.93 1.76
CA LEU A 105 -9.56 -3.61 1.33
C LEU A 105 -8.56 -3.68 0.16
N ILE A 106 -7.60 -4.61 0.23
CA ILE A 106 -6.65 -4.86 -0.85
C ILE A 106 -7.39 -5.40 -2.08
N ARG A 107 -8.23 -6.44 -1.94
CA ARG A 107 -9.03 -6.97 -3.06
C ARG A 107 -9.92 -5.90 -3.70
N TYR A 108 -10.53 -5.03 -2.91
CA TYR A 108 -11.35 -3.91 -3.38
C TYR A 108 -10.51 -2.93 -4.20
N HIS A 109 -9.34 -2.52 -3.70
CA HIS A 109 -8.43 -1.61 -4.40
C HIS A 109 -8.00 -2.17 -5.76
N PHE A 110 -7.58 -3.43 -5.79
CA PHE A 110 -7.04 -4.07 -6.99
C PHE A 110 -8.14 -4.46 -7.99
N TYR A 111 -9.18 -5.17 -7.54
CA TYR A 111 -10.09 -5.88 -8.43
C TYR A 111 -11.41 -5.14 -8.65
N VAL A 112 -11.88 -4.37 -7.67
CA VAL A 112 -13.13 -3.60 -7.81
C VAL A 112 -12.85 -2.22 -8.40
N LYS A 113 -11.78 -1.55 -7.92
CA LYS A 113 -11.45 -0.19 -8.36
C LYS A 113 -10.35 -0.11 -9.40
N GLY A 114 -9.56 -1.18 -9.61
CA GLY A 114 -8.49 -1.19 -10.61
C GLY A 114 -7.40 -0.16 -10.32
N ARG A 115 -7.17 0.17 -9.05
CA ARG A 115 -6.21 1.21 -8.65
C ARG A 115 -4.79 0.66 -8.60
N ALA A 116 -3.84 1.52 -8.91
CA ALA A 116 -2.43 1.18 -8.93
C ALA A 116 -1.86 1.17 -7.49
N PRO A 117 -1.32 0.04 -7.02
CA PRO A 117 -1.01 -0.14 -5.60
C PRO A 117 0.32 0.51 -5.18
N ASN A 118 1.12 0.97 -6.15
CA ASN A 118 2.38 1.66 -5.90
C ASN A 118 2.21 3.15 -5.57
N TYR A 119 1.01 3.72 -5.74
CA TYR A 119 0.77 5.13 -5.47
C TYR A 119 0.02 5.35 -4.16
N ARG A 120 0.59 6.19 -3.30
CA ARG A 120 -0.03 6.62 -2.05
C ARG A 120 -1.41 7.27 -2.25
N PHE A 121 -1.55 8.04 -3.32
CA PHE A 121 -2.79 8.75 -3.60
C PHE A 121 -3.95 7.78 -3.85
N ASP A 122 -3.71 6.70 -4.59
CA ASP A 122 -4.71 5.69 -4.89
C ASP A 122 -5.21 4.95 -3.64
N TRP A 123 -4.32 4.68 -2.68
CA TRP A 123 -4.73 4.14 -1.38
C TRP A 123 -5.56 5.13 -0.57
N LYS A 124 -5.25 6.43 -0.64
CA LYS A 124 -6.08 7.47 -0.01
C LYS A 124 -7.46 7.57 -0.64
N LEU A 125 -7.56 7.42 -1.96
CA LEU A 125 -8.86 7.34 -2.65
C LEU A 125 -9.65 6.12 -2.19
N THR A 126 -9.00 4.97 -2.04
CA THR A 126 -9.65 3.79 -1.43
C THR A 126 -10.20 4.08 -0.06
N LEU A 127 -9.43 4.69 0.85
CA LEU A 127 -9.98 5.04 2.16
C LEU A 127 -11.10 6.09 2.06
N ALA A 128 -11.03 7.02 1.11
CA ALA A 128 -12.08 8.01 0.90
C ALA A 128 -13.41 7.36 0.49
N ASP A 129 -13.39 6.26 -0.27
CA ASP A 129 -14.62 5.50 -0.61
C ASP A 129 -15.29 4.94 0.66
N TYR A 130 -14.51 4.36 1.57
CA TYR A 130 -15.02 3.83 2.84
C TYR A 130 -15.51 4.95 3.78
N LEU A 131 -14.92 6.13 3.69
CA LEU A 131 -15.35 7.30 4.44
C LEU A 131 -16.55 8.03 3.80
N GLY A 132 -17.02 7.59 2.63
CA GLY A 132 -18.11 8.25 1.89
C GLY A 132 -17.73 9.60 1.30
N ALA A 133 -16.43 9.83 1.06
CA ALA A 133 -15.88 11.10 0.61
C ALA A 133 -15.37 11.07 -0.85
N ASN A 134 -15.50 9.95 -1.56
CA ASN A 134 -15.10 9.82 -2.96
C ASN A 134 -16.15 9.03 -3.78
N ASP A 135 -16.14 7.71 -3.72
CA ASP A 135 -17.10 6.85 -4.42
C ASP A 135 -17.92 5.99 -3.44
N TYR A 136 -19.07 5.50 -3.89
CA TYR A 136 -19.94 4.63 -3.11
C TYR A 136 -19.46 3.19 -3.17
N LEU A 137 -19.38 2.53 -2.00
CA LEU A 137 -19.23 1.07 -1.96
C LEU A 137 -20.53 0.42 -2.44
N GLN A 138 -20.43 -0.44 -3.44
CA GLN A 138 -21.55 -1.21 -3.99
C GLN A 138 -21.51 -2.63 -3.43
N SER A 139 -22.59 -3.06 -2.77
CA SER A 139 -22.65 -4.36 -2.11
C SER A 139 -22.45 -5.51 -3.10
N SER A 140 -23.08 -5.43 -4.28
CA SER A 140 -23.09 -6.50 -5.28
C SER A 140 -21.72 -6.87 -5.85
N VAL A 141 -20.72 -6.01 -5.71
CA VAL A 141 -19.34 -6.26 -6.17
C VAL A 141 -18.33 -6.18 -5.03
N TYR A 142 -18.80 -6.06 -3.79
CA TYR A 142 -17.92 -5.92 -2.65
C TYR A 142 -17.19 -7.25 -2.37
N PRO A 143 -15.88 -7.23 -2.05
CA PRO A 143 -15.16 -8.46 -1.71
C PRO A 143 -15.83 -9.19 -0.56
N GLY A 144 -16.17 -10.46 -0.78
CA GLY A 144 -16.92 -11.27 0.17
C GLY A 144 -18.40 -11.44 -0.17
N ASN A 145 -18.98 -10.66 -1.10
CA ASN A 145 -20.41 -10.76 -1.45
C ASN A 145 -20.82 -12.17 -1.89
N ASP A 146 -20.00 -12.81 -2.73
CA ASP A 146 -20.34 -14.11 -3.33
C ASP A 146 -19.69 -15.30 -2.58
N SER A 147 -18.77 -15.02 -1.64
CA SER A 147 -17.99 -16.06 -0.95
C SER A 147 -18.31 -16.18 0.53
N LEU A 148 -18.96 -15.20 1.13
CA LEU A 148 -19.33 -15.17 2.56
C LEU A 148 -20.85 -15.18 2.71
N THR A 149 -21.36 -15.79 3.77
CA THR A 149 -22.81 -15.90 4.01
C THR A 149 -23.46 -14.53 4.28
N GLU A 150 -22.67 -13.55 4.69
CA GLU A 150 -23.07 -12.16 4.89
C GLU A 150 -22.08 -11.23 4.19
N ASN A 151 -22.59 -10.17 3.57
CA ASN A 151 -21.75 -9.18 2.91
C ASN A 151 -21.05 -8.28 3.96
N PRO A 152 -19.71 -8.26 4.01
CA PRO A 152 -18.95 -7.55 5.05
C PRO A 152 -18.90 -6.02 4.89
N MET A 153 -19.40 -5.47 3.76
CA MET A 153 -19.23 -4.06 3.39
C MET A 153 -19.59 -3.04 4.48
N ASN A 154 -20.71 -3.24 5.17
CA ASN A 154 -21.15 -2.28 6.20
C ASN A 154 -20.26 -2.32 7.44
N GLY A 155 -19.87 -3.52 7.87
CA GLY A 155 -18.94 -3.71 8.99
C GLY A 155 -17.57 -3.08 8.70
N ASP A 156 -17.03 -3.37 7.52
CA ASP A 156 -15.74 -2.82 7.09
C ASP A 156 -15.76 -1.29 6.97
N ARG A 157 -16.86 -0.73 6.44
CA ARG A 157 -17.05 0.72 6.38
C ARG A 157 -16.97 1.33 7.77
N GLN A 158 -17.71 0.76 8.73
CA GLN A 158 -17.71 1.22 10.11
C GLN A 158 -16.33 1.09 10.76
N ALA A 159 -15.63 -0.03 10.53
CA ALA A 159 -14.29 -0.26 11.04
C ALA A 159 -13.31 0.83 10.56
N ILE A 160 -13.31 1.16 9.26
CA ILE A 160 -12.47 2.23 8.69
C ILE A 160 -12.86 3.63 9.18
N GLN A 161 -14.16 3.89 9.37
CA GLN A 161 -14.65 5.16 9.92
C GLN A 161 -14.19 5.36 11.37
N ASN A 162 -14.17 4.30 12.17
CA ASN A 162 -13.74 4.32 13.57
C ASN A 162 -12.22 4.53 13.73
N LEU A 163 -11.42 4.31 12.69
CA LEU A 163 -9.98 4.58 12.75
C LEU A 163 -9.71 6.07 13.00
N THR A 164 -8.67 6.36 13.76
CA THR A 164 -8.12 7.71 13.86
C THR A 164 -7.43 8.11 12.56
N ARG A 165 -7.21 9.42 12.36
CA ARG A 165 -6.41 9.92 11.23
C ARG A 165 -5.00 9.32 11.21
N SER A 166 -4.40 9.11 12.38
CA SER A 166 -3.07 8.50 12.50
C SER A 166 -3.08 7.05 12.02
N GLN A 167 -4.04 6.24 12.47
CA GLN A 167 -4.20 4.84 12.04
C GLN A 167 -4.44 4.72 10.53
N ARG A 168 -5.29 5.58 9.94
CA ARG A 168 -5.49 5.62 8.49
C ARG A 168 -4.20 5.95 7.73
N ASN A 169 -3.41 6.90 8.23
CA ASN A 169 -2.12 7.23 7.63
C ASN A 169 -1.12 6.07 7.74
N ALA A 170 -1.07 5.40 8.89
CA ALA A 170 -0.21 4.23 9.10
C ALA A 170 -0.58 3.09 8.14
N LEU A 171 -1.89 2.81 7.99
CA LEU A 171 -2.39 1.81 7.04
C LEU A 171 -1.98 2.13 5.60
N VAL A 172 -2.19 3.38 5.15
CA VAL A 172 -1.78 3.82 3.81
C VAL A 172 -0.26 3.70 3.60
N ASN A 173 0.54 4.14 4.57
CA ASN A 173 2.00 4.02 4.49
C ASN A 173 2.38 2.55 4.31
N ARG A 174 1.86 1.68 5.18
CA ARG A 174 2.21 0.26 5.16
C ARG A 174 1.85 -0.42 3.85
N LEU A 175 0.67 -0.11 3.29
CA LEU A 175 0.25 -0.64 1.99
C LEU A 175 1.18 -0.16 0.87
N VAL A 176 1.54 1.13 0.87
CA VAL A 176 2.49 1.68 -0.11
C VAL A 176 3.88 1.07 0.05
N ASP A 177 4.38 0.86 1.26
CA ASP A 177 5.70 0.26 1.46
C ASP A 177 5.75 -1.15 0.85
N ILE A 178 4.68 -1.93 1.06
CA ILE A 178 4.62 -3.31 0.56
C ILE A 178 4.50 -3.37 -0.98
N PHE A 179 3.68 -2.51 -1.59
CA PHE A 179 3.36 -2.59 -3.02
C PHE A 179 4.10 -1.58 -3.91
N GLY A 180 4.65 -0.53 -3.31
CA GLY A 180 5.36 0.58 -3.97
C GLY A 180 6.86 0.37 -4.10
N GLY A 181 7.38 -0.79 -3.66
CA GLY A 181 8.78 -1.14 -3.84
C GLY A 181 9.68 -0.61 -2.73
N ASP A 182 9.35 -0.90 -1.47
CA ASP A 182 10.40 -0.97 -0.44
C ASP A 182 11.55 -1.86 -0.97
N PRO A 183 12.81 -1.40 -0.99
CA PRO A 183 13.94 -2.23 -1.37
C PRO A 183 14.12 -3.46 -0.46
N ASN A 184 13.51 -3.47 0.73
CA ASN A 184 13.41 -4.60 1.65
C ASN A 184 11.94 -4.95 1.94
N PRO A 185 11.20 -5.51 0.96
CA PRO A 185 9.84 -5.95 1.24
C PRO A 185 9.88 -7.11 2.27
N PRO A 186 8.84 -7.30 3.10
CA PRO A 186 8.76 -8.46 3.97
C PRO A 186 8.99 -9.74 3.15
N SER A 187 9.69 -10.72 3.73
CA SER A 187 9.97 -12.01 3.10
C SER A 187 8.68 -12.82 2.90
N ILE A 188 7.88 -12.45 1.92
CA ILE A 188 6.76 -13.26 1.43
C ILE A 188 7.37 -14.49 0.74
N PRO A 189 6.84 -15.70 0.94
CA PRO A 189 7.25 -16.86 0.15
C PRO A 189 7.20 -16.47 -1.33
N GLU A 190 8.36 -16.40 -1.95
CA GLU A 190 8.44 -16.25 -3.39
C GLU A 190 7.77 -17.49 -3.96
N VAL A 191 6.71 -17.32 -4.76
CA VAL A 191 6.16 -18.43 -5.53
C VAL A 191 7.29 -18.89 -6.43
N GLN A 192 7.97 -19.97 -6.04
CA GLN A 192 8.92 -20.66 -6.90
C GLN A 192 8.16 -20.97 -8.18
N GLN A 193 8.54 -20.29 -9.25
CA GLN A 193 8.09 -20.62 -10.58
C GLN A 193 8.55 -22.06 -10.80
N ARG A 194 7.59 -22.99 -10.80
CA ARG A 194 7.89 -24.40 -11.04
C ARG A 194 8.38 -24.47 -12.49
N ASP A 195 9.70 -24.61 -12.68
CA ASP A 195 10.31 -24.83 -13.99
C ASP A 195 9.71 -26.10 -14.58
N ASN A 196 8.77 -25.94 -15.50
CA ASN A 196 8.17 -27.05 -16.24
C ASN A 196 9.12 -27.42 -17.40
N SER A 197 10.31 -27.91 -17.06
CA SER A 197 11.22 -28.54 -18.00
C SER A 197 10.71 -29.95 -18.30
N GLY A 198 9.77 -30.07 -19.24
CA GLY A 198 9.35 -31.37 -19.75
C GLY A 198 7.92 -31.46 -20.27
N ARG A 199 7.59 -30.74 -21.36
CA ARG A 199 6.50 -31.18 -22.26
C ARG A 199 6.68 -30.58 -23.66
N SER A 200 6.65 -31.45 -24.66
CA SER A 200 6.69 -31.09 -26.09
C SER A 200 5.55 -30.12 -26.44
N VAL A 201 5.92 -29.02 -27.10
CA VAL A 201 5.03 -27.94 -27.52
C VAL A 201 4.25 -28.36 -28.77
N PRO A 202 2.92 -28.23 -28.82
CA PRO A 202 2.21 -28.10 -30.10
C PRO A 202 2.53 -26.72 -30.71
N ARG A 203 2.81 -26.71 -32.01
CA ARG A 203 3.17 -25.53 -32.81
C ARG A 203 2.18 -24.37 -32.62
N ALA A 204 2.69 -23.20 -32.22
CA ALA A 204 1.94 -21.95 -32.21
C ALA A 204 1.62 -21.49 -33.64
N PRO A 205 0.47 -20.85 -33.90
CA PRO A 205 0.22 -20.16 -35.16
C PRO A 205 1.18 -18.98 -35.33
N ALA A 206 1.67 -18.78 -36.55
CA ALA A 206 2.64 -17.76 -36.90
C ALA A 206 2.13 -16.34 -36.59
N ILE A 207 3.00 -15.55 -35.95
CA ILE A 207 2.83 -14.11 -35.75
C ILE A 207 2.77 -13.44 -37.13
N ILE A 208 1.67 -12.72 -37.42
CA ILE A 208 1.59 -11.82 -38.56
C ILE A 208 2.58 -10.66 -38.32
N GLN A 209 3.37 -10.36 -39.36
CA GLN A 209 4.46 -9.40 -39.37
C GLN A 209 4.06 -8.01 -38.85
N GLN A 210 5.01 -7.40 -38.13
CA GLN A 210 4.97 -6.02 -37.66
C GLN A 210 4.74 -5.05 -38.83
N GLY A 211 3.52 -4.50 -38.92
CA GLY A 211 3.16 -3.42 -39.83
C GLY A 211 2.33 -2.40 -39.06
N GLY A 212 2.98 -1.58 -38.23
CA GLY A 212 2.27 -0.62 -37.37
C GLY A 212 3.06 0.63 -37.00
N ALA A 213 4.18 0.90 -37.67
CA ALA A 213 5.03 2.06 -37.39
C ALA A 213 4.97 3.15 -38.48
N ASP A 214 3.98 3.09 -39.38
CA ASP A 214 3.85 4.05 -40.49
C ASP A 214 2.83 5.18 -40.23
N LEU A 215 2.24 5.22 -39.04
CA LEU A 215 1.28 6.27 -38.64
C LEU A 215 1.91 7.53 -38.03
N LEU A 216 3.24 7.62 -37.98
CA LEU A 216 3.96 8.74 -37.35
C LEU A 216 5.04 9.36 -38.25
N LYS A 217 4.90 9.24 -39.57
CA LYS A 217 5.71 10.04 -40.50
C LYS A 217 5.07 11.42 -40.65
N PRO A 218 5.84 12.52 -40.54
CA PRO A 218 5.34 13.89 -40.66
C PRO A 218 4.84 14.22 -42.08
#